data_AF-A0A4Q6BNW7-F1
#
_entry.id   AF-A0A4Q6BNW7-F1
#
_cell.length_a   1.000
_cell.length_b   1.000
_cell.length_c   1.000
_cell.angle_alpha   90.00
_cell.angle_beta   90.00
_cell.angle_gamma   90.00
#
_symmetry.space_group_name_H-M   'P 1'
#
loop_
_entity.id
_entity.type
_entity.pdbx_description
1 polymer ?
#
loop_
_entity_poly.entity_id
_entity_poly.type
_entity_poly.pdbx_seq_one_letter_code
_entity_poly.pdbx_strand_id
1 'polypeptide(L)' 'SIGVAAFPEHADEKERLIAVADECMYESKRRGKNQCVLASTDKKSAVEPNPSEEKDPKTWSSR' A
#
# COMPACT_ATOMS: atom_id res chain seq x y z
N SER A 1 -0.11 -2.70 -10.65
CA SER A 1 -0.14 -1.27 -10.29
C SER A 1 1.02 -0.98 -9.37
N ILE A 2 1.53 0.25 -9.35
CA ILE A 2 2.76 0.60 -8.63
C ILE A 2 2.44 1.73 -7.64
N GLY A 3 2.92 1.60 -6.41
CA GLY A 3 2.95 2.66 -5.42
C GLY A 3 4.38 3.12 -5.18
N VAL A 4 4.59 4.43 -5.09
CA VAL A 4 5.91 5.05 -4.96
C VAL A 4 5.94 5.94 -3.74
N ALA A 5 6.95 5.76 -2.89
CA ALA A 5 7.29 6.64 -1.79
C ALA A 5 8.79 6.94 -1.82
N ALA A 6 9.15 8.13 -1.34
CA ALA A 6 10.52 8.65 -1.31
C ALA A 6 10.89 9.08 0.12
N PHE A 7 12.10 8.71 0.54
CA PHE A 7 12.71 9.20 1.77
C PHE A 7 13.56 10.43 1.44
N PRO A 8 13.52 11.48 2.28
CA PRO A 8 12.77 11.60 3.54
C PRO A 8 11.36 12.20 3.39
N GLU A 9 10.90 12.48 2.16
CA GLU A 9 9.72 13.31 1.91
C GLU A 9 8.42 12.70 2.44
N HIS A 10 8.28 11.37 2.36
CA HIS A 10 7.04 10.67 2.68
C HIS A 10 7.10 9.90 4.00
N ALA A 11 8.30 9.57 4.46
CA ALA A 11 8.59 8.93 5.74
C ALA A 11 10.09 9.01 6.01
N ASP A 12 10.45 9.12 7.29
CA ASP A 12 11.82 9.07 7.82
C ASP A 12 12.20 7.69 8.40
N GLU A 13 11.21 6.83 8.63
CA GLU A 13 11.40 5.45 9.06
C GLU A 13 11.17 4.46 7.92
N LYS A 14 12.00 3.41 7.85
CA LYS A 14 11.93 2.38 6.80
C LYS A 14 10.56 1.71 6.73
N GLU A 15 10.05 1.28 7.88
CA GLU A 15 8.75 0.59 8.00
C GLU A 15 7.63 1.50 7.51
N ARG A 16 7.70 2.79 7.85
CA ARG A 16 6.72 3.78 7.41
C ARG A 16 6.83 4.07 5.91
N LEU A 17 8.04 4.13 5.35
CA LEU A 17 8.25 4.34 3.91
C LEU A 17 7.64 3.20 3.07
N ILE A 18 7.81 1.96 3.53
CA ILE A 18 7.22 0.79 2.87
C ILE A 18 5.69 0.83 2.97
N ALA A 19 5.14 1.12 4.16
CA ALA A 19 3.70 1.23 4.35
C ALA A 19 3.06 2.27 3.42
N VAL A 20 3.70 3.43 3.26
CA VAL A 20 3.23 4.49 2.35
C VAL A 20 3.28 4.06 0.88
N ALA A 21 4.32 3.35 0.46
CA ALA A 21 4.38 2.80 -0.89
C ALA A 21 3.28 1.76 -1.15
N ASP A 22 2.99 0.90 -0.17
CA ASP A 22 1.91 -0.09 -0.26
C ASP A 22 0.53 0.57 -0.32
N GLU A 23 0.26 1.58 0.50
CA GLU A 23 -0.96 2.39 0.42
C GLU A 23 -1.18 2.94 -1.00
N CYS A 24 -0.15 3.52 -1.61
CA CYS A 24 -0.20 4.02 -2.99
C CYS A 24 -0.44 2.89 -4.01
N MET A 25 0.14 1.70 -3.79
CA MET A 25 -0.11 0.54 -4.64
C MET A 25 -1.58 0.10 -4.53
N TYR A 26 -2.17 0.11 -3.34
CA TYR A 26 -3.59 -0.19 -3.17
C TYR A 26 -4.49 0.85 -3.83
N GLU A 27 -4.17 2.15 -3.69
CA GLU A 27 -4.90 3.20 -4.40
C GLU A 27 -4.87 3.01 -5.93
N SER A 28 -3.70 2.69 -6.49
CA SER A 28 -3.57 2.45 -7.93
C SER A 28 -4.34 1.19 -8.40
N LYS A 29 -4.54 0.18 -7.53
CA LYS A 29 -5.46 -0.94 -7.81
C LYS A 29 -6.92 -0.48 -7.83
N ARG A 30 -7.33 0.39 -6.90
CA ARG A 30 -8.70 0.92 -6.81
C ARG A 30 -9.07 1.88 -7.95
N ARG A 31 -8.10 2.66 -8.45
CA ARG A 31 -8.29 3.66 -9.52
C ARG A 31 -8.36 3.09 -10.95
N GLY A 32 -8.22 1.77 -11.14
CA GLY A 32 -8.34 1.14 -12.45
C GLY A 32 -7.19 0.23 -12.90
N LYS A 33 -6.24 -0.10 -12.00
CA LYS A 33 -5.03 -0.91 -12.30
C LYS A 33 -4.15 -0.30 -13.41
N ASN A 34 -3.00 -0.92 -13.67
CA ASN A 34 -2.05 -0.48 -14.72
C ASN A 34 -1.63 1.00 -14.65
N GLN A 35 -1.50 1.56 -13.44
CA GLN A 35 -1.08 2.94 -13.20
C GLN A 35 -0.06 2.97 -12.05
N CYS A 36 0.67 4.09 -11.95
CA CYS A 36 1.52 4.44 -10.82
C CYS A 36 0.86 5.54 -9.98
N VAL A 37 1.03 5.46 -8.66
CA VAL A 37 0.60 6.48 -7.71
C VAL A 37 1.79 6.86 -6.84
N LEU A 38 2.12 8.14 -6.83
CA LEU A 38 3.13 8.73 -5.96
C LEU A 38 2.47 9.19 -4.66
N ALA A 39 3.13 8.91 -3.54
CA ALA A 39 2.73 9.41 -2.25
C ALA A 39 2.63 10.94 -2.26
N SER A 40 1.66 11.47 -1.50
CA SER A 40 1.47 12.92 -1.36
C SER A 40 1.84 13.33 0.05
N THR A 41 2.62 14.39 0.19
CA THR A 41 3.08 14.93 1.47
C THR A 41 1.97 15.58 2.30
N ASP A 42 0.80 15.83 1.70
CA ASP A 42 -0.30 16.59 2.32
C ASP A 42 -1.24 15.77 3.23
N LYS A 43 -1.02 14.47 3.40
CA LYS A 43 -1.90 13.64 4.24
C LYS A 43 -1.25 13.25 5.56
N LYS A 44 -1.51 14.09 6.56
CA LYS A 44 -1.40 13.75 7.97
C LYS A 44 -2.24 12.50 8.28
N SER A 45 -1.54 11.41 8.58
CA SER A 45 -1.86 10.40 9.60
C SER A 45 -3.10 9.48 9.43
N ALA A 46 -2.84 8.22 9.84
CA ALA A 46 -3.78 7.18 10.24
C ALA A 46 -4.44 6.34 9.13
N VAL A 47 -3.64 5.45 8.53
CA VAL A 47 -4.13 4.09 8.31
C VAL A 47 -3.54 3.25 9.44
N GLU A 48 -4.36 3.02 10.47
CA GLU A 48 -4.12 1.94 11.42
C GLU A 48 -3.92 0.65 10.61
N PRO A 49 -2.95 -0.21 10.96
CA PRO A 49 -2.83 -1.51 10.30
C PRO A 49 -4.13 -2.28 10.57
N ASN A 50 -4.99 -2.37 9.55
CA ASN A 50 -6.19 -3.19 9.64
C ASN A 50 -5.74 -4.64 9.86
N PRO A 51 -6.02 -5.28 11.02
CA PRO A 51 -5.64 -6.66 11.27
C PRO A 51 -6.54 -7.67 10.55
N SER A 52 -7.36 -7.24 9.58
CA SER A 52 -8.28 -8.12 8.85
C SER A 52 -7.66 -8.84 7.65
N GLU A 53 -6.33 -9.00 7.55
CA GLU A 53 -5.77 -10.12 6.78
C GLU A 53 -5.95 -11.43 7.57
N GLU A 54 -7.22 -11.73 7.86
CA GLU A 54 -7.66 -13.06 8.23
C GLU A 54 -7.36 -13.96 7.02
N LYS A 55 -6.38 -14.83 7.23
CA LYS A 55 -5.86 -15.81 6.29
C LYS A 55 -7.02 -16.47 5.54
N ASP A 56 -7.19 -16.19 4.26
CA ASP A 56 -7.86 -17.10 3.35
C ASP A 56 -6.94 -18.32 3.17
N PRO A 57 -7.22 -19.50 3.76
CA PRO A 57 -6.54 -20.71 3.33
C PRO A 57 -7.00 -20.96 1.89
N LYS A 58 -6.16 -20.63 0.92
CA LYS A 58 -6.33 -21.06 -0.47
C LYS A 58 -6.47 -22.57 -0.49
N THR A 59 -7.71 -23.07 -0.53
CA THR A 59 -8.04 -24.38 -1.05
C THR A 59 -7.70 -24.33 -2.53
N TRP A 60 -6.52 -24.80 -2.90
CA TRP A 60 -6.26 -25.12 -4.30
C TRP A 60 -7.17 -26.29 -4.65
N SER A 61 -8.28 -26.00 -5.33
CA SER A 61 -9.12 -27.03 -5.91
C SER A 61 -8.31 -27.71 -7.01
N SER A 62 -7.80 -28.89 -6.73
CA SER A 62 -7.26 -29.81 -7.72
C SER A 62 -8.32 -30.07 -8.79
N ARG A 63 -7.97 -29.77 -10.04
CA ARG A 63 -8.56 -30.42 -11.21
C ARG A 63 -7.54 -31.40 -11.76
#